data_AF-A0A7W2HDW2-F1
#
_entry.id   AF-A0A7W2HDW2-F1
#
_cell.length_a   1.000
_cell.length_b   1.000
_cell.length_c   1.000
_cell.angle_alpha   90.00
_cell.angle_beta   90.00
_cell.angle_gamma   90.00
#
_symmetry.space_group_name_H-M   'P 1'
#
loop_
_entity.id
_entity.type
_entity.pdbx_description
1 polymer ?
#
loop_
_entity_poly.entity_id
_entity_poly.type
_entity_poly.pdbx_seq_one_letter_code
_entity_poly.pdbx_strand_id
1 'polypeptide(L)'
;MATSPTLQGPGGPLVFQSVKRRRHCAECRGGPLSLLVLEGGLPRCLDCADLGHLVFLARGDTALTRRAREGSTLYAVVVRFNRRQGRYERQGLLVEEDALARAEERCLADAEVRARRRARDAKRREAEDVRFTAAFAEEIRRLFPGCPPDRARAIAAHASVRGSGRVGRSAAGRALSETAMTAAVAAAVRHTDTPYDGLLMTGVPRQEARRRIGPAVEATLRAWRAGTATDTGAGIGAGMGTDIGMATGTATGMAGDTGSEAAV
;
A
#
# COMPACT_ATOMS: atom_id res chain seq x y z
N MET A 1 26.13 21.58 -9.37
CA MET A 1 26.40 20.84 -10.62
C MET A 1 25.93 19.41 -10.40
N ALA A 2 24.83 19.00 -11.01
CA ALA A 2 24.29 17.66 -10.83
C ALA A 2 25.12 16.68 -11.67
N THR A 3 25.78 15.75 -10.99
CA THR A 3 26.57 14.67 -11.56
C THR A 3 25.71 13.88 -12.54
N SER A 4 26.06 13.90 -13.82
CA SER A 4 25.44 13.05 -14.85
C SER A 4 25.65 11.59 -14.46
N PRO A 5 24.60 10.79 -14.28
CA PRO A 5 24.78 9.38 -14.02
C PRO A 5 25.22 8.73 -15.34
N THR A 6 26.45 8.23 -15.37
CA THR A 6 26.94 7.32 -16.40
C THR A 6 26.11 6.04 -16.31
N LEU A 7 25.10 5.91 -17.17
CA LEU A 7 24.17 4.79 -17.16
C LEU A 7 24.47 3.82 -18.31
N GLN A 8 25.64 3.19 -18.24
CA GLN A 8 25.88 1.93 -18.95
C GLN A 8 25.86 0.81 -17.90
N GLY A 9 24.67 0.46 -17.44
CA GLY A 9 24.43 -0.74 -16.65
C GLY A 9 24.09 -1.94 -17.56
N PRO A 10 24.12 -3.19 -17.05
CA PRO A 10 23.94 -4.44 -17.80
C PRO A 10 22.51 -4.69 -18.34
N GLY A 11 21.75 -3.64 -18.66
CA GLY A 11 20.30 -3.66 -18.88
C GLY A 11 19.80 -3.26 -20.27
N GLY A 12 20.67 -3.20 -21.28
CA GLY A 12 20.34 -2.70 -22.62
C GLY A 12 20.25 -1.16 -22.68
N PRO A 13 19.95 -0.58 -23.86
CA PRO A 13 19.84 0.86 -24.06
C PRO A 13 18.79 1.52 -23.14
N LEU A 14 19.10 2.71 -22.64
CA LEU A 14 18.19 3.52 -21.82
C LEU A 14 17.68 4.73 -22.61
N VAL A 15 16.37 4.88 -22.64
CA VAL A 15 15.67 5.98 -23.30
C VAL A 15 15.03 6.87 -22.25
N PHE A 16 15.26 8.17 -22.35
CA PHE A 16 14.73 9.16 -21.43
C PHE A 16 13.52 9.85 -22.05
N GLN A 17 12.39 9.80 -21.35
CA GLN A 17 11.26 10.64 -21.66
C GLN A 17 11.56 12.07 -21.19
N SER A 18 11.58 13.00 -22.13
CA SER A 18 11.94 14.38 -21.84
C SER A 18 10.87 15.06 -21.00
N VAL A 19 11.30 15.66 -19.89
CA VAL A 19 10.45 16.53 -19.05
C VAL A 19 10.53 17.99 -19.52
N LYS A 20 11.49 18.33 -20.40
CA LYS A 20 11.73 19.69 -20.90
C LYS A 20 11.47 19.78 -22.41
N ARG A 21 10.67 20.76 -22.84
CA ARG A 21 10.25 20.93 -24.26
C ARG A 21 11.30 21.50 -25.23
N ARG A 22 12.60 21.46 -24.90
CA ARG A 22 13.67 22.14 -25.67
C ARG A 22 14.91 21.27 -25.91
N ARG A 23 14.75 19.96 -26.09
CA ARG A 23 15.88 19.09 -26.47
C ARG A 23 15.78 18.75 -27.95
N HIS A 24 16.86 19.00 -28.68
CA HIS A 24 16.99 18.63 -30.09
C HIS A 24 18.10 17.59 -30.21
N CYS A 25 18.02 16.75 -31.23
CA CYS A 25 19.04 15.76 -31.54
C CYS A 25 20.34 16.49 -31.90
N ALA A 26 21.47 16.07 -31.32
CA ALA A 26 22.76 16.66 -31.61
C ALA A 26 23.34 16.23 -32.98
N GLU A 27 22.68 15.31 -33.70
CA GLU A 27 23.12 14.83 -35.02
C GLU A 27 22.26 15.45 -36.12
N CYS A 28 21.00 15.02 -36.23
CA CYS A 28 20.09 15.50 -37.27
C CYS A 28 19.46 16.87 -36.96
N ARG A 29 19.70 17.44 -35.77
CA ARG A 29 19.07 18.69 -35.27
C ARG A 29 17.54 18.63 -35.12
N GLY A 30 16.91 17.47 -35.33
CA GLY A 30 15.48 17.27 -35.17
C GLY A 30 15.00 17.42 -33.73
N GLY A 31 13.77 17.92 -33.54
CA GLY A 31 13.16 18.09 -32.23
C GLY A 31 11.94 19.01 -32.27
N PRO A 32 11.32 19.27 -31.11
CA PRO A 32 11.72 18.84 -29.76
C PRO A 32 11.52 17.33 -29.51
N LEU A 33 12.49 16.68 -28.88
CA LEU A 33 12.47 15.24 -28.58
C LEU A 33 11.59 14.92 -27.37
N SER A 34 10.58 14.07 -27.58
CA SER A 34 9.76 13.48 -26.52
C SER A 34 10.45 12.29 -25.83
N LEU A 35 11.18 11.50 -26.62
CA LEU A 35 12.07 10.41 -26.21
C LEU A 35 13.47 10.67 -26.76
N LEU A 36 14.50 10.42 -25.97
CA LEU A 36 15.88 10.60 -26.38
C LEU A 36 16.82 9.57 -25.74
N VAL A 37 17.90 9.26 -26.43
CA VAL A 37 19.04 8.52 -25.88
C VAL A 37 20.15 9.52 -25.56
N LEU A 38 20.95 9.22 -24.53
CA LEU A 38 22.17 9.98 -24.23
C LEU A 38 23.39 9.18 -24.70
N GLU A 39 24.02 9.66 -25.76
CA GLU A 39 25.27 9.10 -26.29
C GLU A 39 26.40 10.11 -26.11
N GLY A 40 27.47 9.73 -25.42
CA GLY A 40 28.53 10.67 -25.06
C GLY A 40 28.03 11.90 -24.27
N GLY A 41 26.89 11.78 -23.56
CA GLY A 41 26.24 12.88 -22.86
C GLY A 41 25.41 13.82 -23.74
N LEU A 42 25.37 13.59 -25.06
CA LEU A 42 24.60 14.38 -26.01
C LEU A 42 23.25 13.70 -26.33
N PRO A 43 22.17 14.47 -26.51
CA PRO A 43 20.87 13.91 -26.86
C PRO A 43 20.82 13.43 -28.32
N ARG A 44 20.39 12.19 -28.54
CA ARG A 44 20.03 11.63 -29.86
C ARG A 44 18.53 11.35 -29.94
N CYS A 45 17.93 11.56 -31.11
CA CYS A 45 16.58 11.05 -31.38
C CYS A 45 16.62 9.52 -31.51
N LEU A 46 15.45 8.87 -31.56
CA LEU A 46 15.39 7.41 -31.68
C LEU A 46 15.97 6.94 -33.02
N ASP A 47 15.76 7.67 -34.11
CA ASP A 47 16.28 7.29 -35.44
C ASP A 47 17.81 7.32 -35.49
N CYS A 48 18.43 8.42 -35.03
CA CYS A 48 19.89 8.54 -34.95
C CYS A 48 20.54 7.57 -33.96
N ALA A 49 19.76 6.99 -33.04
CA ALA A 49 20.23 5.99 -32.10
C ALA A 49 19.86 4.55 -32.53
N ASP A 50 19.41 4.36 -33.78
CA ASP A 50 18.96 3.08 -34.34
C ASP A 50 17.82 2.41 -33.55
N LEU A 51 17.01 3.18 -32.83
CA LEU A 51 15.83 2.72 -32.08
C LEU A 51 14.50 3.18 -32.70
N GLY A 52 14.54 3.91 -33.83
CA GLY A 52 13.36 4.50 -34.47
C GLY A 52 12.31 3.48 -34.96
N HIS A 53 12.75 2.25 -35.22
CA HIS A 53 11.90 1.14 -35.67
C HIS A 53 11.20 0.40 -34.51
N LEU A 54 11.47 0.77 -33.26
CA LEU A 54 10.87 0.13 -32.09
C LEU A 54 9.59 0.86 -31.66
N VAL A 55 8.59 0.09 -31.24
CA VAL A 55 7.31 0.60 -30.75
C VAL A 55 7.32 0.74 -29.23
N PHE A 56 6.69 1.80 -28.73
CA PHE A 56 6.61 2.06 -27.30
C PHE A 56 5.49 1.28 -26.63
N LEU A 57 5.87 0.36 -25.75
CA LEU A 57 4.98 -0.37 -24.84
C LEU A 57 5.01 0.25 -23.44
N ALA A 58 3.89 0.84 -23.01
CA ALA A 58 3.74 1.40 -21.68
C ALA A 58 3.82 0.33 -20.56
N ARG A 59 4.25 0.73 -19.37
CA ARG A 59 4.18 -0.12 -18.16
C ARG A 59 2.73 -0.42 -17.78
N GLY A 60 2.47 -1.61 -17.25
CA GLY A 60 1.15 -1.96 -16.70
C GLY A 60 0.95 -3.46 -16.61
N ASP A 61 0.85 -4.13 -17.76
CA ASP A 61 0.78 -5.59 -17.81
C ASP A 61 2.19 -6.19 -17.75
N THR A 62 2.53 -6.75 -16.60
CA THR A 62 3.82 -7.42 -16.37
C THR A 62 4.03 -8.62 -17.29
N ALA A 63 2.97 -9.37 -17.63
CA ALA A 63 3.09 -10.50 -18.55
C ALA A 63 3.38 -10.02 -19.97
N LEU A 64 2.67 -9.00 -20.45
CA LEU A 64 2.87 -8.42 -21.77
C LEU A 64 4.27 -7.80 -21.91
N THR A 65 4.66 -6.93 -20.97
CA THR A 65 5.97 -6.26 -20.99
C THR A 65 7.14 -7.24 -20.87
N ARG A 66 7.00 -8.32 -20.11
CA ARG A 66 8.01 -9.38 -20.04
C ARG A 66 8.09 -10.16 -21.36
N ARG A 67 6.96 -10.59 -21.90
CA ARG A 67 6.88 -11.40 -23.14
C ARG A 67 7.33 -10.64 -24.38
N ALA A 68 7.00 -9.36 -24.47
CA ALA A 68 7.45 -8.50 -25.56
C ALA A 68 8.98 -8.33 -25.49
N ARG A 69 9.53 -8.03 -24.30
CA ARG A 69 10.99 -7.96 -24.10
C ARG A 69 11.71 -9.26 -24.46
N GLU A 70 11.20 -10.41 -24.00
CA GLU A 70 11.78 -11.73 -24.29
C GLU A 70 11.67 -12.10 -25.78
N GLY A 71 10.65 -11.58 -26.47
CA GLY A 71 10.39 -11.86 -27.88
C GLY A 71 11.06 -10.89 -28.86
N SER A 72 11.68 -9.81 -28.36
CA SER A 72 12.40 -8.82 -29.16
C SER A 72 13.90 -9.10 -29.16
N THR A 73 14.51 -8.98 -30.32
CA THR A 73 15.98 -9.02 -30.45
C THR A 73 16.60 -7.74 -29.89
N LEU A 74 16.02 -6.59 -30.23
CA LEU A 74 16.39 -5.27 -29.70
C LEU A 74 15.26 -4.68 -28.85
N TYR A 75 15.61 -4.14 -27.68
CA TYR A 75 14.68 -3.40 -26.82
C TYR A 75 15.42 -2.31 -26.06
N ALA A 76 14.69 -1.29 -25.61
CA ALA A 76 15.23 -0.23 -24.75
C ALA A 76 14.28 0.07 -23.59
N VAL A 77 14.83 0.37 -22.40
CA VAL A 77 14.00 0.72 -21.24
C VAL A 77 13.74 2.22 -21.24
N VAL A 78 12.46 2.60 -21.21
CA VAL A 78 12.05 4.01 -21.16
C VAL A 78 11.87 4.45 -19.72
N VAL A 79 12.55 5.52 -19.33
CA VAL A 79 12.51 6.11 -17.99
C VAL A 79 12.11 7.58 -18.02
N ARG A 80 11.48 8.05 -16.95
CA ARG A 80 11.14 9.46 -16.76
C ARG A 80 11.55 9.91 -15.36
N PHE A 81 12.11 11.11 -15.26
CA PHE A 81 12.47 11.68 -13.96
C PHE A 81 11.21 12.10 -13.19
N ASN A 82 10.95 11.47 -12.05
CA ASN A 82 9.92 11.89 -11.11
C ASN A 82 10.50 12.99 -10.20
N ARG A 83 10.11 14.24 -10.46
CA ARG A 83 10.56 15.42 -9.69
C ARG A 83 10.17 15.35 -8.22
N ARG A 84 9.00 14.80 -7.90
CA ARG A 84 8.50 14.70 -6.52
C ARG A 84 9.33 13.71 -5.69
N GLN A 85 9.79 12.64 -6.31
CA GLN A 85 10.59 11.59 -5.64
C GLN A 85 12.10 11.72 -5.87
N GLY A 86 12.55 12.67 -6.70
CA GLY A 86 13.96 12.90 -7.00
C GLY A 86 14.67 11.75 -7.72
N ARG A 87 13.93 10.86 -8.41
CA ARG A 87 14.49 9.66 -9.04
C ARG A 87 13.86 9.36 -10.41
N TYR A 88 14.58 8.60 -11.24
CA TYR A 88 14.03 8.05 -12.48
C TYR A 88 13.10 6.89 -12.20
N GLU A 89 11.95 6.88 -12.86
CA GLU A 89 10.99 5.79 -12.86
C GLU A 89 10.86 5.20 -14.25
N ARG A 90 10.87 3.86 -14.33
CA ARG A 90 10.53 3.15 -15.56
C ARG A 90 9.09 3.48 -15.98
N GLN A 91 8.93 3.89 -17.24
CA GLN A 91 7.65 4.20 -17.88
C GLN A 91 7.19 3.11 -18.83
N GLY A 92 8.11 2.33 -19.40
CA GLY A 92 7.77 1.30 -20.39
C GLY A 92 9.01 0.69 -21.03
N LEU A 93 8.83 0.14 -22.23
CA LEU A 93 9.85 -0.41 -23.10
C LEU A 93 9.65 0.10 -24.53
N LEU A 94 10.74 0.24 -25.28
CA LEU A 94 10.71 0.16 -26.73
C LEU A 94 11.00 -1.30 -27.11
N VAL A 95 10.19 -1.88 -27.98
CA VAL A 95 10.26 -3.30 -28.42
C VAL A 95 9.96 -3.40 -29.90
N GLU A 96 10.32 -4.51 -30.53
CA GLU A 96 9.95 -4.79 -31.93
C GLU A 96 8.43 -5.00 -32.06
N GLU A 97 7.84 -4.50 -33.14
CA GLU A 97 6.39 -4.59 -33.39
C GLU A 97 5.90 -6.04 -33.46
N ASP A 98 6.60 -6.89 -34.21
CA ASP A 98 6.26 -8.32 -34.32
C ASP A 98 6.36 -9.05 -32.96
N ALA A 99 7.32 -8.66 -32.14
CA ALA A 99 7.49 -9.22 -30.80
C ALA A 99 6.34 -8.82 -29.88
N LEU A 100 5.87 -7.57 -29.98
CA LEU A 100 4.70 -7.08 -29.27
C LEU A 100 3.44 -7.83 -29.71
N ALA A 101 3.18 -7.95 -31.01
CA ALA A 101 2.01 -8.65 -31.54
C ALA A 101 1.95 -10.11 -31.05
N ARG A 102 3.06 -10.86 -31.16
CA ARG A 102 3.16 -12.23 -30.61
C ARG A 102 2.97 -12.27 -29.09
N ALA A 103 3.39 -11.24 -28.37
CA ALA A 103 3.20 -11.16 -26.92
C ALA A 103 1.74 -10.91 -26.56
N GLU A 104 1.02 -10.07 -27.30
CA GLU A 104 -0.40 -9.80 -27.14
C GLU A 104 -1.24 -11.04 -27.39
N GLU A 105 -1.01 -11.74 -28.51
CA GLU A 105 -1.70 -12.99 -28.84
C GLU A 105 -1.55 -14.03 -27.72
N ARG A 106 -0.32 -14.26 -27.25
CA ARG A 106 -0.07 -15.17 -26.12
C ARG A 106 -0.73 -14.71 -24.82
N CYS A 107 -0.79 -13.41 -24.58
CA CYS A 107 -1.46 -12.83 -23.40
C CYS A 107 -2.98 -13.01 -23.45
N LEU A 108 -3.59 -12.89 -24.63
CA LEU A 108 -5.00 -13.18 -24.85
C LEU A 108 -5.29 -14.67 -24.66
N ALA A 109 -4.48 -15.53 -25.28
CA ALA A 109 -4.65 -16.99 -25.23
C ALA A 109 -4.65 -17.56 -23.80
N ASP A 110 -3.86 -16.98 -22.88
CA ASP A 110 -3.77 -17.47 -21.50
C ASP A 110 -4.42 -16.55 -20.45
N ALA A 111 -5.16 -15.52 -20.88
CA ALA A 111 -5.77 -14.52 -20.00
C ALA A 111 -6.66 -15.14 -18.93
N GLU A 112 -7.55 -16.06 -19.34
CA GLU A 112 -8.49 -16.70 -18.43
C GLU A 112 -7.80 -17.62 -17.43
N VAL A 113 -6.82 -18.42 -17.89
CA VAL A 113 -6.04 -19.29 -17.02
C VAL A 113 -5.30 -18.47 -15.95
N ARG A 114 -4.70 -17.34 -16.35
CA ARG A 114 -4.05 -16.40 -15.41
C ARG A 114 -5.06 -15.79 -14.45
N ALA A 115 -6.24 -15.38 -14.92
CA ALA A 115 -7.30 -14.83 -14.08
C ALA A 115 -7.76 -15.84 -13.01
N ARG A 116 -8.05 -17.08 -13.41
CA ARG A 116 -8.44 -18.17 -12.49
C ARG A 116 -7.34 -18.48 -11.48
N ARG A 117 -6.07 -18.50 -11.89
CA ARG A 117 -4.92 -18.64 -10.97
C ARG A 117 -4.87 -17.49 -9.95
N ARG A 118 -4.97 -16.23 -10.40
CA ARG A 118 -4.99 -15.05 -9.51
C ARG A 118 -6.14 -15.11 -8.51
N ALA A 119 -7.33 -15.51 -8.94
CA ALA A 119 -8.50 -15.64 -8.06
C ALA A 119 -8.28 -16.71 -6.98
N ARG A 120 -7.79 -17.89 -7.36
CA ARG A 120 -7.44 -18.95 -6.38
C ARG A 120 -6.36 -18.50 -5.41
N ASP A 121 -5.33 -17.83 -5.90
CA ASP A 121 -4.25 -17.31 -5.05
C ASP A 121 -4.74 -16.21 -4.11
N ALA A 122 -5.65 -15.33 -4.54
CA ALA A 122 -6.26 -14.32 -3.69
C ALA A 122 -7.03 -14.97 -2.54
N LYS A 123 -7.87 -15.95 -2.85
CA LYS A 123 -8.63 -16.72 -1.86
C LYS A 123 -7.72 -17.46 -0.87
N ARG A 124 -6.63 -18.06 -1.36
CA ARG A 124 -5.62 -18.69 -0.51
C ARG A 124 -4.94 -17.68 0.42
N ARG A 125 -4.55 -16.51 -0.09
CA ARG A 125 -3.90 -15.46 0.72
C ARG A 125 -4.84 -14.89 1.79
N GLU A 126 -6.12 -14.75 1.48
CA GLU A 126 -7.14 -14.34 2.45
C GLU A 126 -7.24 -15.35 3.60
N ALA A 127 -7.31 -16.65 3.29
CA ALA A 127 -7.30 -17.71 4.29
C ALA A 127 -5.98 -17.76 5.09
N GLU A 128 -4.83 -17.52 4.46
CA GLU A 128 -3.55 -17.36 5.15
C GLU A 128 -3.53 -16.14 6.08
N ASP A 129 -4.15 -15.04 5.68
CA ASP A 129 -4.22 -13.83 6.50
C ASP A 129 -5.08 -14.04 7.74
N VAL A 130 -6.25 -14.66 7.61
CA VAL A 130 -7.09 -15.03 8.76
C VAL A 130 -6.32 -15.92 9.73
N ARG A 131 -5.65 -16.97 9.23
CA ARG A 131 -4.83 -17.87 10.05
C ARG A 131 -3.67 -17.14 10.73
N PHE A 132 -2.99 -16.26 10.00
CA PHE A 132 -1.90 -15.46 10.55
C PHE A 132 -2.38 -14.53 11.67
N THR A 133 -3.49 -13.82 11.46
CA THR A 133 -4.09 -12.94 12.48
C THR A 133 -4.51 -13.73 13.72
N ALA A 134 -5.09 -14.92 13.55
CA ALA A 134 -5.46 -15.78 14.66
C ALA A 134 -4.22 -16.24 15.47
N ALA A 135 -3.17 -16.73 14.79
CA ALA A 135 -1.92 -17.13 15.43
C ALA A 135 -1.22 -15.97 16.14
N PHE A 136 -1.26 -14.76 15.56
CA PHE A 136 -0.74 -13.55 16.18
C PHE A 136 -1.50 -13.20 17.47
N ALA A 137 -2.83 -13.33 17.47
CA ALA A 137 -3.65 -13.10 18.67
C ALA A 137 -3.39 -14.15 19.75
N GLU A 138 -3.19 -15.41 19.36
CA GLU A 138 -2.83 -16.49 20.27
C GLU A 138 -1.47 -16.27 20.92
N GLU A 139 -0.48 -15.85 20.15
CA GLU A 139 0.85 -15.56 20.68
C GLU A 139 0.83 -14.35 21.64
N ILE A 140 0.03 -13.32 21.36
CA ILE A 140 -0.22 -12.23 22.31
C ILE A 140 -0.78 -12.79 23.62
N ARG A 141 -1.81 -13.65 23.57
CA ARG A 141 -2.40 -14.23 24.80
C ARG A 141 -1.41 -15.11 25.56
N ARG A 142 -0.52 -15.81 24.85
CA ARG A 142 0.54 -16.62 25.46
C ARG A 142 1.54 -15.76 26.25
N LEU A 143 1.96 -14.63 25.66
CA LEU A 143 2.94 -13.71 26.28
C LEU A 143 2.32 -12.77 27.32
N PHE A 144 1.03 -12.47 27.18
CA PHE A 144 0.28 -11.53 28.00
C PHE A 144 -1.04 -12.18 28.46
N PRO A 145 -1.01 -13.15 29.38
CA PRO A 145 -2.19 -13.91 29.80
C PRO A 145 -3.29 -13.04 30.45
N GLY A 146 -2.94 -11.88 31.02
CA GLY A 146 -3.90 -10.91 31.56
C GLY A 146 -4.49 -9.96 30.52
N CYS A 147 -4.09 -10.05 29.25
CA CYS A 147 -4.69 -9.26 28.16
C CYS A 147 -6.07 -9.84 27.81
N PRO A 148 -7.14 -9.01 27.80
CA PRO A 148 -8.47 -9.48 27.41
C PRO A 148 -8.47 -10.13 26.01
N PRO A 149 -9.17 -11.26 25.79
CA PRO A 149 -9.14 -11.96 24.51
C PRO A 149 -9.52 -11.10 23.30
N ASP A 150 -10.52 -10.24 23.45
CA ASP A 150 -10.97 -9.34 22.38
C ASP A 150 -9.96 -8.20 22.12
N ARG A 151 -9.23 -7.76 23.15
CA ARG A 151 -8.09 -6.83 22.98
C ARG A 151 -6.98 -7.49 22.18
N ALA A 152 -6.57 -8.71 22.54
CA ALA A 152 -5.55 -9.45 21.79
C ALA A 152 -5.95 -9.64 20.31
N ARG A 153 -7.22 -9.96 20.04
CA ARG A 153 -7.77 -10.07 18.66
C ARG A 153 -7.72 -8.73 17.93
N ALA A 154 -8.13 -7.63 18.56
CA ALA A 154 -8.08 -6.30 17.96
C ALA A 154 -6.66 -5.85 17.62
N ILE A 155 -5.71 -6.08 18.54
CA ILE A 155 -4.28 -5.79 18.33
C ILE A 155 -3.74 -6.60 17.15
N ALA A 156 -4.03 -7.90 17.11
CA ALA A 156 -3.61 -8.78 16.03
C ALA A 156 -4.19 -8.35 14.68
N ALA A 157 -5.49 -8.06 14.62
CA ALA A 157 -6.16 -7.59 13.41
C ALA A 157 -5.52 -6.30 12.89
N HIS A 158 -5.24 -5.35 13.78
CA HIS A 158 -4.58 -4.10 13.42
C HIS A 158 -3.13 -4.31 12.95
N ALA A 159 -2.33 -5.08 13.71
CA ALA A 159 -0.91 -5.28 13.44
C ALA A 159 -0.64 -6.12 12.17
N SER A 160 -1.59 -7.00 11.80
CA SER A 160 -1.47 -7.94 10.68
C SER A 160 -1.99 -7.40 9.34
N VAL A 161 -2.41 -6.15 9.24
CA VAL A 161 -2.85 -5.60 7.94
C VAL A 161 -1.69 -5.61 6.92
N ARG A 162 -1.95 -6.13 5.72
CA ARG A 162 -0.96 -6.17 4.63
C ARG A 162 -0.66 -4.77 4.09
N GLY A 163 0.59 -4.57 3.66
CA GLY A 163 1.01 -3.35 2.96
C GLY A 163 1.07 -2.08 3.82
N SER A 164 0.77 -2.17 5.12
CA SER A 164 0.69 -0.99 5.99
C SER A 164 2.00 -0.62 6.69
N GLY A 165 3.07 -1.38 6.50
CA GLY A 165 4.34 -1.19 7.22
C GLY A 165 4.28 -1.48 8.72
N ARG A 166 3.24 -2.17 9.20
CA ARG A 166 3.05 -2.49 10.62
C ARG A 166 3.91 -3.68 11.06
N VAL A 167 4.17 -3.75 12.37
CA VAL A 167 5.05 -4.75 12.99
C VAL A 167 4.69 -6.17 12.58
N GLY A 168 3.41 -6.52 12.50
CA GLY A 168 2.97 -7.88 12.16
C GLY A 168 3.39 -8.37 10.78
N ARG A 169 3.75 -7.49 9.84
CA ARG A 169 4.23 -7.90 8.49
C ARG A 169 5.74 -7.76 8.29
N SER A 170 6.45 -7.28 9.31
CA SER A 170 7.91 -7.36 9.37
C SER A 170 8.38 -8.81 9.48
N ALA A 171 9.68 -9.06 9.26
CA ALA A 171 10.25 -10.40 9.44
C ALA A 171 10.04 -10.92 10.87
N ALA A 172 10.30 -10.08 11.88
CA ALA A 172 10.11 -10.41 13.29
C ALA A 172 8.64 -10.68 13.64
N GLY A 173 7.71 -9.87 13.09
CA GLY A 173 6.27 -10.09 13.29
C GLY A 173 5.74 -11.36 12.61
N ARG A 174 6.28 -11.73 11.45
CA ARG A 174 5.95 -13.01 10.78
C ARG A 174 6.48 -14.23 11.53
N ALA A 175 7.63 -14.08 12.18
CA ALA A 175 8.20 -15.09 13.05
C ALA A 175 7.54 -15.14 14.45
N LEU A 176 6.51 -14.30 14.69
CA LEU A 176 5.83 -14.18 15.97
C LEU A 176 6.80 -13.94 17.15
N SER A 177 7.87 -13.19 16.91
CA SER A 177 8.89 -12.99 17.95
C SER A 177 8.36 -12.20 19.12
N GLU A 178 8.83 -12.50 20.33
CA GLU A 178 8.40 -11.82 21.56
C GLU A 178 8.59 -10.30 21.48
N THR A 179 9.72 -9.83 20.91
CA THR A 179 9.98 -8.40 20.72
C THR A 179 8.93 -7.74 19.81
N ALA A 180 8.55 -8.41 18.73
CA ALA A 180 7.53 -7.90 17.81
C ALA A 180 6.14 -7.90 18.44
N MET A 181 5.79 -8.95 19.19
CA MET A 181 4.52 -9.02 19.92
C MET A 181 4.45 -7.92 20.97
N THR A 182 5.50 -7.77 21.78
CA THR A 182 5.59 -6.72 22.81
C THR A 182 5.48 -5.33 22.20
N ALA A 183 6.16 -5.07 21.07
CA ALA A 183 6.06 -3.79 20.37
C ALA A 183 4.65 -3.52 19.84
N ALA A 184 3.96 -4.54 19.31
CA ALA A 184 2.58 -4.41 18.84
C ALA A 184 1.60 -4.11 19.98
N VAL A 185 1.71 -4.82 21.11
CA VAL A 185 0.88 -4.60 22.30
C VAL A 185 1.17 -3.22 22.90
N ALA A 186 2.44 -2.85 23.09
CA ALA A 186 2.84 -1.54 23.60
C ALA A 186 2.33 -0.39 22.73
N ALA A 187 2.33 -0.57 21.40
CA ALA A 187 1.74 0.40 20.49
C ALA A 187 0.23 0.53 20.70
N ALA A 188 -0.50 -0.58 20.81
CA ALA A 188 -1.94 -0.55 21.02
C ALA A 188 -2.33 0.08 22.38
N VAL A 189 -1.63 -0.28 23.45
CA VAL A 189 -1.82 0.30 24.80
C VAL A 189 -1.55 1.80 24.75
N ARG A 190 -0.46 2.23 24.13
CA ARG A 190 -0.16 3.66 23.93
C ARG A 190 -1.33 4.42 23.31
N HIS A 191 -1.91 3.90 22.25
CA HIS A 191 -2.95 4.62 21.51
C HIS A 191 -4.34 4.53 22.16
N THR A 192 -4.63 3.45 22.90
CA THR A 192 -5.99 3.23 23.40
C THR A 192 -6.14 3.45 24.90
N ASP A 193 -5.09 3.16 25.68
CA ASP A 193 -5.15 3.14 27.14
C ASP A 193 -4.41 4.34 27.76
N THR A 194 -3.95 5.28 26.93
CA THR A 194 -3.27 6.49 27.40
C THR A 194 -3.71 7.73 26.62
N PRO A 195 -3.52 8.94 27.16
CA PRO A 195 -3.82 10.20 26.46
C PRO A 195 -2.90 10.51 25.26
N TYR A 196 -2.14 9.54 24.74
CA TYR A 196 -1.11 9.77 23.73
C TYR A 196 -1.62 10.55 22.52
N ASP A 197 -2.76 10.15 21.96
CA ASP A 197 -3.32 10.80 20.78
C ASP A 197 -3.74 12.25 21.10
N GLY A 198 -4.30 12.49 22.29
CA GLY A 198 -4.59 13.84 22.77
C GLY A 198 -3.34 14.72 22.94
N LEU A 199 -2.23 14.16 23.45
CA LEU A 199 -0.95 14.86 23.53
C LEU A 199 -0.42 15.25 22.14
N LEU A 200 -0.55 14.36 21.15
CA LEU A 200 -0.14 14.68 19.78
C LEU A 200 -1.01 15.78 19.16
N MET A 201 -2.33 15.74 19.41
CA MET A 201 -3.27 16.75 18.91
C MET A 201 -3.06 18.13 19.54
N THR A 202 -2.55 18.18 20.77
CA THR A 202 -2.16 19.43 21.45
C THR A 202 -0.74 19.89 21.09
N GLY A 203 -0.09 19.25 20.11
CA GLY A 203 1.21 19.65 19.57
C GLY A 203 2.42 19.15 20.36
N VAL A 204 2.24 18.27 21.34
CA VAL A 204 3.35 17.70 22.10
C VAL A 204 4.21 16.81 21.17
N PRO A 205 5.55 17.01 21.11
CA PRO A 205 6.42 16.18 20.28
C PRO A 205 6.33 14.69 20.63
N ARG A 206 6.44 13.81 19.62
CA ARG A 206 6.25 12.35 19.79
C ARG A 206 7.15 11.74 20.85
N GLN A 207 8.42 12.15 20.93
CA GLN A 207 9.37 11.65 21.92
C GLN A 207 8.94 12.04 23.33
N GLU A 208 8.50 13.28 23.50
CA GLU A 208 8.01 13.80 24.78
C GLU A 208 6.71 13.11 25.21
N ALA A 209 5.74 13.00 24.29
CA ALA A 209 4.50 12.29 24.56
C ALA A 209 4.75 10.84 24.96
N ARG A 210 5.68 10.14 24.28
CA ARG A 210 6.10 8.76 24.64
C ARG A 210 6.75 8.69 26.01
N ARG A 211 7.61 9.65 26.37
CA ARG A 211 8.25 9.74 27.69
C ARG A 211 7.20 9.86 28.79
N ARG A 212 6.21 10.75 28.62
CA ARG A 212 5.15 11.00 29.61
C ARG A 212 4.28 9.78 29.88
N ILE A 213 3.85 9.07 28.84
CA ILE A 213 2.98 7.90 28.98
C ILE A 213 3.75 6.61 29.32
N GLY A 214 5.07 6.61 29.16
CA GLY A 214 5.92 5.41 29.26
C GLY A 214 5.64 4.58 30.52
N PRO A 215 5.64 5.19 31.72
CA PRO A 215 5.34 4.46 32.96
C PRO A 215 3.97 3.77 32.97
N ALA A 216 2.94 4.42 32.40
CA ALA A 216 1.58 3.85 32.33
C ALA A 216 1.50 2.67 31.36
N VAL A 217 2.18 2.77 30.21
CA VAL A 217 2.28 1.67 29.24
C VAL A 217 3.01 0.48 29.87
N GLU A 218 4.17 0.70 30.51
CA GLU A 218 4.95 -0.36 31.17
C GLU A 218 4.20 -1.01 32.35
N ALA A 219 3.42 -0.24 33.11
CA ALA A 219 2.57 -0.79 34.16
C ALA A 219 1.51 -1.75 33.58
N THR A 220 0.84 -1.35 32.49
CA THR A 220 -0.15 -2.19 31.81
C THR A 220 0.46 -3.47 31.24
N LEU A 221 1.61 -3.36 30.56
CA LEU A 221 2.32 -4.52 30.01
C LEU A 221 2.75 -5.51 31.11
N ARG A 222 3.25 -5.01 32.25
CA ARG A 222 3.60 -5.86 33.40
C ARG A 222 2.38 -6.55 34.01
N ALA A 223 1.27 -5.84 34.20
CA ALA A 223 0.04 -6.43 34.70
C ALA A 223 -0.48 -7.56 33.78
N TRP A 224 -0.48 -7.32 32.46
CA TRP A 224 -0.91 -8.33 31.50
C TRP A 224 0.05 -9.52 31.41
N ARG A 225 1.36 -9.32 31.59
CA ARG A 225 2.33 -10.43 31.68
C ARG A 225 2.12 -11.27 32.94
N ALA A 226 1.79 -10.63 34.07
CA ALA A 226 1.57 -11.31 35.35
C ALA A 226 0.26 -12.11 35.40
N GLY A 227 -0.66 -11.93 34.45
CA GLY A 227 -1.96 -12.61 34.46
C GLY A 227 -2.97 -12.02 35.44
N THR A 228 -2.64 -10.89 36.08
CA THR A 228 -3.57 -10.18 36.95
C THR A 228 -4.52 -9.38 36.08
N ALA A 229 -5.75 -9.85 35.91
CA ALA A 229 -6.80 -9.08 35.25
C ALA A 229 -7.03 -7.79 36.05
N THR A 230 -6.59 -6.66 35.52
CA THR A 230 -6.95 -5.36 36.09
C THR A 230 -8.41 -5.13 35.73
N ASP A 231 -9.31 -5.47 36.65
CA ASP A 231 -10.69 -5.01 36.64
C ASP A 231 -10.67 -3.50 36.90
N THR A 232 -10.51 -2.71 35.84
CA THR A 232 -10.66 -1.25 35.91
C THR A 232 -12.04 -0.88 35.40
N GLY A 233 -13.05 -1.32 36.13
CA GLY A 233 -14.32 -0.60 36.22
C GLY A 233 -14.12 0.65 37.08
N ALA A 234 -13.87 1.79 36.45
CA ALA A 234 -14.00 3.10 37.08
C ALA A 234 -14.92 3.96 36.21
N GLY A 235 -16.22 3.68 36.34
CA GLY A 235 -17.25 4.60 35.93
C GLY A 235 -17.20 5.84 36.82
N ILE A 236 -17.04 7.00 36.19
CA ILE A 236 -17.43 8.28 36.76
C ILE A 236 -18.48 8.84 35.81
N GLY A 237 -19.73 8.77 36.27
CA GLY A 237 -20.92 9.19 35.52
C GLY A 237 -22.16 9.16 36.41
N ALA A 238 -22.06 9.74 37.61
CA ALA A 238 -23.23 10.11 38.39
C ALA A 238 -23.84 11.37 37.74
N GLY A 239 -24.87 11.18 36.92
CA GLY A 239 -25.73 12.24 36.39
C GLY A 239 -27.13 12.05 36.94
N MET A 240 -27.50 12.94 37.86
CA MET A 240 -28.82 13.08 38.49
C MET A 240 -29.97 13.04 37.47
N GLY A 241 -31.04 12.33 37.86
CA GLY A 241 -32.30 12.34 37.16
C GLY A 241 -33.05 13.67 37.29
N THR A 242 -33.94 13.90 36.35
CA THR A 242 -35.17 14.66 36.60
C THR A 242 -36.26 14.05 35.73
N ASP A 243 -37.23 13.44 36.40
CA ASP A 243 -38.52 13.04 35.85
C ASP A 243 -39.28 14.24 35.29
N ILE A 244 -39.78 14.16 34.06
CA ILE A 244 -41.03 14.82 33.65
C ILE A 244 -41.79 13.91 32.67
N GLY A 245 -42.88 13.32 33.16
CA GLY A 245 -44.22 13.54 32.60
C GLY A 245 -44.61 12.87 31.29
N MET A 246 -45.51 11.89 31.41
CA MET A 246 -46.41 11.39 30.36
C MET A 246 -47.12 12.52 29.59
N ALA A 247 -47.32 12.32 28.28
CA ALA A 247 -48.53 12.75 27.61
C ALA A 247 -48.86 11.80 26.44
N THR A 248 -49.98 11.11 26.60
CA THR A 248 -50.73 10.34 25.60
C THR A 248 -51.27 11.25 24.49
N GLY A 249 -51.27 10.76 23.24
CA GLY A 249 -51.91 11.46 22.12
C GLY A 249 -52.06 10.56 20.89
N THR A 250 -53.25 9.97 20.79
CA THR A 250 -53.82 9.15 19.71
C THR A 250 -53.99 9.89 18.37
N ALA A 251 -54.32 9.09 17.34
CA ALA A 251 -54.99 9.42 16.07
C ALA A 251 -54.08 9.82 14.89
N THR A 252 -54.33 9.53 13.61
CA THR A 252 -55.32 8.73 12.85
C THR A 252 -54.94 8.91 11.38
N GLY A 253 -55.30 7.95 10.52
CA GLY A 253 -55.58 8.21 9.09
C GLY A 253 -54.45 7.81 8.14
N MET A 254 -54.60 6.71 7.38
CA MET A 254 -55.25 6.66 6.05
C MET A 254 -54.39 7.32 4.95
N ALA A 255 -54.35 6.90 3.69
CA ALA A 255 -54.78 5.73 2.91
C ALA A 255 -54.45 6.13 1.45
N GLY A 256 -54.20 5.15 0.57
CA GLY A 256 -54.25 5.31 -0.89
C GLY A 256 -53.03 6.01 -1.53
N ASP A 257 -52.68 5.78 -2.78
CA ASP A 257 -53.27 4.92 -3.80
C ASP A 257 -52.29 4.76 -4.97
N THR A 258 -52.51 3.71 -5.76
CA THR A 258 -52.16 3.39 -7.16
C THR A 258 -51.43 4.46 -8.01
N GLY A 259 -50.48 4.13 -8.88
CA GLY A 259 -50.69 3.41 -10.16
C GLY A 259 -50.13 4.29 -11.30
N SER A 260 -49.23 3.76 -12.13
CA SER A 260 -49.43 3.48 -13.58
C SER A 260 -49.27 4.68 -14.54
N GLU A 261 -48.26 4.61 -15.41
CA GLU A 261 -48.23 4.93 -16.87
C GLU A 261 -46.74 4.92 -17.30
N ALA A 262 -46.21 4.04 -18.16
CA ALA A 262 -46.51 3.69 -19.56
C ALA A 262 -46.16 4.80 -20.58
N ALA A 263 -45.14 4.49 -21.40
CA ALA A 263 -44.88 4.88 -22.79
C ALA A 263 -45.05 6.35 -23.24
N VAL A 264 -43.93 6.98 -23.65
CA VAL A 264 -43.52 7.21 -25.07
C VAL A 264 -42.01 7.31 -25.11
#